data_AF-A0A9P6NYA2-F1
#
_entry.id   AF-A0A9P6NYA2-F1
#
_cell.length_a   1.000
_cell.length_b   1.000
_cell.length_c   1.000
_cell.angle_alpha   90.00
_cell.angle_beta   90.00
_cell.angle_gamma   90.00
#
_symmetry.space_group_name_H-M   'P 1'
#
loop_
_entity.id
_entity.type
_entity.pdbx_description
1 polymer ?
#
loop_
_entity_poly.entity_id
_entity_poly.type
_entity_poly.pdbx_seq_one_letter_code
_entity_poly.pdbx_strand_id
1 'polypeptide(L)'
;MTVEFSPVLNFDVKKGARDGVTWATAYATVRRFYPAYVSNFIKASFATAQEYNRSPLLIKNVADILTAARLDAKEVLKKMLDNEAVLVNDLNNYAILMKRYQITSAPRVTVAGMYEVNPEYVDGDPKRFELAINALISMAAGH
;
A
#
# COMPACT_ATOMS: atom_id res chain seq x y z
N MET A 1 3.36 17.98 -0.08
CA MET A 1 2.41 17.05 -0.73
C MET A 1 2.53 15.70 -0.06
N THR A 2 1.48 15.22 0.60
CA THR A 2 1.47 13.91 1.25
C THR A 2 0.90 12.88 0.28
N VAL A 3 1.74 12.01 -0.27
CA VAL A 3 1.30 10.84 -1.04
C VAL A 3 0.83 9.79 -0.05
N GLU A 4 -0.47 9.49 -0.06
CA GLU A 4 -1.06 8.48 0.81
C GLU A 4 -1.14 7.14 0.07
N PHE A 5 -0.26 6.20 0.45
CA PHE A 5 -0.36 4.82 -0.01
C PHE A 5 -1.32 4.06 0.90
N SER A 6 -2.35 3.46 0.29
CA SER A 6 -3.30 2.57 0.96
C SER A 6 -3.25 1.20 0.30
N PRO A 7 -3.03 0.11 1.07
CA PRO A 7 -3.02 -1.23 0.53
C PRO A 7 -4.41 -1.58 -0.01
N VAL A 8 -4.48 -2.24 -1.18
CA VAL A 8 -5.74 -2.82 -1.63
C VAL A 8 -6.04 -4.05 -0.78
N LEU A 9 -7.06 -3.92 0.06
CA LEU A 9 -7.61 -5.02 0.83
C LEU A 9 -8.81 -5.57 0.06
N ASN A 10 -8.67 -6.77 -0.49
CA ASN A 10 -9.83 -7.48 -1.01
C ASN A 10 -10.47 -8.23 0.17
N PHE A 11 -11.65 -7.77 0.60
CA PHE A 11 -12.44 -8.40 1.67
C PHE A 11 -13.54 -9.32 1.12
N ASP A 12 -13.56 -9.61 -0.18
CA ASP A 12 -14.57 -10.49 -0.79
C ASP A 12 -14.31 -11.97 -0.43
N VAL A 13 -15.04 -12.42 0.58
CA VAL A 13 -15.01 -13.80 1.10
C VAL A 13 -15.34 -14.83 0.01
N LYS A 14 -16.15 -14.48 -1.01
CA LYS A 14 -16.55 -15.41 -2.08
C LYS A 14 -15.49 -15.61 -3.15
N LYS A 15 -14.53 -14.68 -3.28
CA LYS A 15 -13.39 -14.79 -4.20
C LYS A 15 -12.14 -15.40 -3.54
N GLY A 16 -12.26 -15.89 -2.30
CA GLY A 16 -11.13 -16.43 -1.53
C GLY A 16 -10.27 -15.35 -0.85
N ALA A 17 -10.70 -14.09 -0.84
CA ALA A 17 -9.85 -12.98 -0.45
C ALA A 17 -9.80 -12.77 1.07
N ARG A 18 -8.87 -13.50 1.71
CA ARG A 18 -8.06 -12.98 2.84
C ARG A 18 -6.68 -12.52 2.37
N ASP A 19 -6.51 -12.43 1.05
CA ASP A 19 -5.27 -12.19 0.34
C ASP A 19 -4.86 -10.72 0.49
N GLY A 20 -4.12 -10.42 1.55
CA GLY A 20 -3.58 -9.08 1.76
C GLY A 20 -3.52 -8.66 3.22
N VAL A 21 -4.31 -9.27 4.11
CA VAL A 21 -4.43 -8.79 5.50
C VAL A 21 -3.09 -8.83 6.21
N THR A 22 -2.36 -9.95 6.16
CA THR A 22 -1.03 -10.06 6.79
C THR A 22 -0.06 -8.97 6.32
N TRP A 23 -0.01 -8.75 5.01
CA TRP A 23 0.86 -7.73 4.42
C TRP A 23 0.38 -6.31 4.77
N ALA A 24 -0.92 -6.06 4.73
CA ALA A 24 -1.52 -4.78 5.04
C ALA A 24 -1.38 -4.42 6.52
N THR A 25 -1.49 -5.39 7.44
CA THR A 25 -1.23 -5.20 8.87
C THR A 25 0.25 -4.89 9.09
N ALA A 26 1.15 -5.58 8.39
CA ALA A 26 2.58 -5.26 8.43
C ALA A 26 2.86 -3.85 7.88
N TYR A 27 2.23 -3.49 6.76
CA TYR A 27 2.28 -2.14 6.20
C TYR A 27 1.76 -1.09 7.18
N ALA A 28 0.60 -1.32 7.81
CA ALA A 28 0.03 -0.43 8.81
C ALA A 28 0.98 -0.25 10.01
N THR A 29 1.62 -1.33 10.45
CA THR A 29 2.62 -1.33 11.52
C THR A 29 3.83 -0.47 11.13
N VAL A 30 4.39 -0.68 9.94
CA VAL A 30 5.51 0.12 9.42
C VAL A 30 5.12 1.59 9.28
N ARG A 31 3.95 1.88 8.70
CA ARG A 31 3.48 3.26 8.51
C ARG A 31 3.28 3.99 9.83
N ARG A 32 2.76 3.32 10.85
CA ARG A 32 2.47 3.93 12.16
C ARG A 32 3.73 4.09 13.02
N PHE A 33 4.55 3.05 13.12
CA PHE A 33 5.66 3.01 14.08
C PHE A 33 7.04 3.26 13.47
N TYR A 34 7.19 3.08 12.16
CA TYR A 34 8.45 3.23 11.43
C TYR A 34 8.27 4.05 10.14
N PRO A 35 7.66 5.25 10.18
CA PRO A 35 7.22 5.98 8.98
C PRO A 35 8.36 6.29 8.00
N ALA A 36 9.59 6.45 8.48
CA ALA A 36 10.78 6.66 7.64
C ALA A 36 11.11 5.47 6.71
N TYR A 37 10.62 4.27 7.03
CA TYR A 37 10.93 3.02 6.32
C TYR A 37 9.82 2.57 5.36
N VAL A 38 8.71 3.31 5.27
CA VAL A 38 7.56 2.96 4.42
C VAL A 38 7.97 2.76 2.96
N SER A 39 8.78 3.67 2.40
CA SER A 39 9.24 3.55 1.01
C SER A 39 10.09 2.28 0.78
N ASN A 40 10.97 1.95 1.74
CA ASN A 40 11.79 0.74 1.67
C ASN A 40 10.94 -0.52 1.74
N PHE A 41 9.94 -0.55 2.63
CA PHE A 41 9.01 -1.66 2.77
C PHE A 41 8.20 -1.91 1.49
N ILE A 42 7.69 -0.84 0.87
CA ILE A 42 6.96 -0.93 -0.39
C ILE A 42 7.86 -1.48 -1.50
N LYS A 43 9.09 -0.94 -1.66
CA LYS A 43 10.06 -1.42 -2.66
C LYS A 43 10.43 -2.89 -2.47
N ALA A 44 10.72 -3.30 -1.23
CA ALA A 44 11.03 -4.69 -0.91
C ALA A 44 9.84 -5.63 -1.19
N SER A 45 8.62 -5.17 -0.95
CA SER A 45 7.39 -5.90 -1.26
C SER A 45 7.23 -6.13 -2.77
N PHE A 46 7.50 -5.10 -3.59
CA PHE A 46 7.47 -5.22 -5.04
C PHE A 46 8.52 -6.19 -5.56
N ALA A 47 9.78 -6.07 -5.10
CA ALA A 47 10.84 -7.00 -5.50
C ALA A 47 10.48 -8.45 -5.13
N THR A 48 9.90 -8.68 -3.94
CA THR A 48 9.45 -10.00 -3.50
C THR A 48 8.39 -10.60 -4.42
N ALA A 49 7.40 -9.80 -4.83
CA ALA A 49 6.30 -10.26 -5.67
C ALA A 49 6.70 -10.42 -7.15
N GLN A 50 7.43 -9.44 -7.71
CA GLN A 50 7.69 -9.36 -9.15
C GLN A 50 9.01 -10.03 -9.55
N GLU A 51 10.08 -9.83 -8.79
CA GLU A 51 11.40 -10.34 -9.16
C GLU A 51 11.59 -11.78 -8.68
N TYR A 52 11.13 -12.08 -7.46
CA TYR A 52 11.30 -13.40 -6.86
C TYR A 52 10.08 -14.32 -7.01
N ASN A 53 8.98 -13.83 -7.60
CA ASN A 53 7.71 -14.56 -7.75
C ASN A 53 7.23 -15.20 -6.43
N ARG A 54 7.45 -14.52 -5.30
CA ARG A 54 7.05 -14.98 -3.97
C ARG A 54 5.83 -14.22 -3.50
N SER A 55 4.88 -14.93 -2.90
CA SER A 55 3.67 -14.30 -2.36
C SER A 55 4.01 -13.42 -1.13
N PRO A 56 3.79 -12.09 -1.17
CA PRO A 56 4.01 -11.21 -0.02
C PRO A 56 2.98 -11.44 1.11
N LEU A 57 2.04 -12.37 0.91
CA LEU A 57 0.95 -12.68 1.84
C LEU A 57 1.36 -13.71 2.90
N LEU A 58 2.44 -14.45 2.65
CA LEU A 58 2.97 -15.42 3.59
C LEU A 58 3.79 -14.71 4.67
N ILE A 59 3.54 -15.03 5.94
CA ILE A 59 4.21 -14.38 7.08
C ILE A 59 5.74 -14.46 7.01
N LYS A 60 6.28 -15.58 6.50
CA LYS A 60 7.72 -15.74 6.25
C LYS A 60 8.24 -14.68 5.27
N ASN A 61 7.53 -14.48 4.17
CA ASN A 61 7.91 -13.52 3.15
C ASN A 61 7.75 -12.08 3.66
N VAL A 62 6.78 -11.82 4.55
CA VAL A 62 6.68 -10.52 5.25
C VAL A 62 7.91 -10.27 6.13
N ALA A 63 8.41 -11.27 6.86
CA ALA A 63 9.64 -11.12 7.65
C ALA A 63 10.87 -10.84 6.75
N ASP A 64 10.96 -11.51 5.60
CA ASP A 64 12.00 -11.27 4.60
C ASP A 64 11.90 -9.84 4.02
N ILE A 65 10.68 -9.37 3.71
CA ILE A 65 10.41 -8.00 3.25
C ILE A 65 10.83 -6.97 4.30
N LEU A 66 10.49 -7.18 5.58
CA LEU A 66 10.86 -6.29 6.68
C LEU A 66 12.38 -6.18 6.81
N THR A 67 13.06 -7.33 6.73
CA THR A 67 14.53 -7.37 6.78
C THR A 67 15.14 -6.63 5.59
N ALA A 68 14.64 -6.87 4.37
CA ALA A 68 15.07 -6.16 3.16
C ALA A 68 14.78 -4.65 3.23
N ALA A 69 13.74 -4.25 3.95
CA ALA A 69 13.40 -2.85 4.22
C ALA A 69 14.31 -2.19 5.27
N ARG A 70 15.30 -2.92 5.82
CA ARG A 70 16.21 -2.51 6.90
C ARG A 70 15.51 -2.33 8.26
N LEU A 71 14.48 -3.13 8.50
CA LEU A 71 13.78 -3.21 9.78
C LEU A 71 14.11 -4.54 10.48
N ASP A 72 14.10 -4.55 11.81
CA ASP A 72 14.12 -5.79 12.57
C ASP A 72 12.73 -6.46 12.47
N ALA A 73 12.66 -7.56 11.74
CA ALA A 73 11.41 -8.28 11.53
C ALA A 73 10.77 -8.76 12.84
N LYS A 74 11.55 -9.18 13.83
CA LYS A 74 11.02 -9.67 15.11
C LYS A 74 10.40 -8.52 15.90
N GLU A 75 11.07 -7.37 15.94
CA GLU A 75 10.57 -6.19 16.63
C GLU A 75 9.27 -5.68 15.99
N VAL A 76 9.23 -5.61 14.65
CA VAL A 76 8.04 -5.15 13.93
C VAL A 76 6.87 -6.13 14.10
N LEU A 77 7.10 -7.44 13.99
CA LEU A 77 6.05 -8.44 14.20
C LEU A 77 5.54 -8.43 15.65
N LYS A 78 6.41 -8.18 16.62
CA LYS A 78 6.00 -7.97 18.01
C LYS A 78 5.12 -6.72 18.16
N LYS A 79 5.55 -5.57 17.60
CA LYS A 79 4.74 -4.34 17.57
C LYS A 79 3.37 -4.58 16.93
N MET A 80 3.32 -5.38 15.87
CA MET A 80 2.10 -5.74 15.18
C MET A 80 1.12 -6.49 16.10
N LEU A 81 1.61 -7.49 16.84
CA LEU A 81 0.81 -8.26 17.79
C LEU A 81 0.37 -7.42 18.99
N ASP A 82 1.30 -6.65 19.57
CA ASP A 82 1.05 -5.82 20.76
C ASP A 82 0.04 -4.69 20.50
N ASN A 83 -0.22 -4.35 19.23
CA ASN A 83 -1.07 -3.21 18.83
C ASN A 83 -2.22 -3.62 17.89
N GLU A 84 -2.63 -4.90 17.91
CA GLU A 84 -3.62 -5.45 16.96
C GLU A 84 -4.89 -4.59 16.84
N ALA A 85 -5.50 -4.19 17.97
CA ALA A 85 -6.72 -3.40 17.97
C ALA A 85 -6.57 -2.03 17.26
N VAL A 86 -5.42 -1.38 17.43
CA VAL A 86 -5.13 -0.09 16.78
C VAL A 86 -4.94 -0.31 15.27
N LEU A 87 -4.24 -1.38 14.89
CA LEU A 87 -3.98 -1.69 13.49
C LEU A 87 -5.24 -2.13 12.75
N VAL A 88 -6.17 -2.83 13.41
CA VAL A 88 -7.49 -3.13 12.83
C VAL A 88 -8.25 -1.85 12.48
N ASN A 89 -8.18 -0.81 13.33
CA ASN A 89 -8.76 0.49 13.01
C ASN A 89 -8.07 1.16 11.81
N ASP A 90 -6.74 1.06 11.69
CA ASP A 90 -6.02 1.57 10.52
C ASP A 90 -6.46 0.86 9.23
N LEU A 91 -6.62 -0.47 9.28
CA LEU A 91 -7.12 -1.26 8.13
C LEU A 91 -8.55 -0.88 7.75
N ASN A 92 -9.43 -0.67 8.74
CA ASN A 92 -10.79 -0.21 8.51
C ASN A 92 -10.80 1.18 7.84
N ASN A 93 -9.92 2.09 8.27
CA ASN A 93 -9.77 3.39 7.63
C ASN A 93 -9.32 3.26 6.18
N TYR A 94 -8.38 2.36 5.86
CA TYR A 94 -8.01 2.08 4.47
C TYR A 94 -9.20 1.55 3.66
N ALA A 95 -10.00 0.63 4.21
CA ALA A 95 -11.20 0.11 3.56
C ALA A 95 -12.24 1.21 3.28
N ILE A 96 -12.45 2.12 4.24
CA ILE A 96 -13.32 3.29 4.08
C ILE A 96 -12.81 4.20 2.97
N LEU A 97 -11.50 4.47 2.92
CA LEU A 97 -10.89 5.28 1.86
C LEU A 97 -11.06 4.62 0.49
N MET A 98 -10.79 3.31 0.37
CA MET A 98 -11.00 2.57 -0.87
C MET A 98 -12.45 2.65 -1.35
N LYS A 99 -13.42 2.47 -0.44
CA LYS A 99 -14.85 2.59 -0.76
C LYS A 99 -15.21 4.01 -1.18
N ARG A 100 -14.72 5.03 -0.45
CA ARG A 100 -14.97 6.45 -0.73
C ARG A 100 -14.47 6.83 -2.12
N TYR A 101 -13.28 6.38 -2.50
CA TYR A 101 -12.65 6.69 -3.77
C TYR A 101 -12.96 5.68 -4.87
N GLN A 102 -13.92 4.77 -4.66
CA GLN A 102 -14.32 3.74 -5.64
C GLN A 102 -13.11 3.02 -6.25
N ILE A 103 -12.12 2.69 -5.41
CA ILE A 103 -10.89 2.03 -5.84
C ILE A 103 -11.22 0.57 -6.11
N THR A 104 -11.35 0.22 -7.39
CA THR A 104 -11.66 -1.14 -7.86
C THR A 104 -10.45 -1.83 -8.49
N SER A 105 -9.38 -1.08 -8.80
CA SER A 105 -8.10 -1.59 -9.31
C SER A 105 -6.90 -0.83 -8.74
N ALA A 106 -5.74 -1.48 -8.70
CA ALA A 106 -4.46 -0.91 -8.28
C ALA A 106 -3.33 -1.39 -9.21
N PRO A 107 -2.24 -0.61 -9.35
CA PRO A 107 -1.93 0.64 -8.65
C PRO A 107 -2.75 1.86 -9.13
N ARG A 108 -3.10 2.79 -8.22
CA ARG A 108 -3.81 4.05 -8.51
C ARG A 108 -3.25 5.18 -7.64
N VAL A 109 -3.20 6.39 -8.17
CA VAL A 109 -2.90 7.63 -7.44
C VAL A 109 -4.13 8.53 -7.47
N THR A 110 -4.57 8.98 -6.29
CA THR A 110 -5.68 9.94 -6.16
C THR A 110 -5.12 11.31 -5.74
N VAL A 111 -5.45 12.35 -6.49
CA VAL A 111 -5.03 13.74 -6.26
C VAL A 111 -6.23 14.55 -5.77
N ALA A 112 -6.05 15.26 -4.64
CA ALA A 112 -7.08 16.07 -3.99
C ALA A 112 -8.40 15.34 -3.67
N GLY A 113 -8.38 14.00 -3.58
CA GLY A 113 -9.57 13.19 -3.30
C GLY A 113 -10.63 13.19 -4.41
N MET A 114 -10.35 13.77 -5.57
CA MET A 114 -11.31 13.92 -6.68
C MET A 114 -10.77 13.37 -8.00
N TYR A 115 -9.48 13.56 -8.26
CA TYR A 115 -8.86 13.14 -9.51
C TYR A 115 -8.11 11.83 -9.32
N GLU A 116 -8.21 10.92 -10.28
CA GLU A 116 -7.52 9.64 -10.24
C GLU A 116 -6.71 9.38 -11.50
N VAL A 117 -5.57 8.69 -11.32
CA VAL A 117 -4.76 8.19 -12.42
C VAL A 117 -4.25 6.79 -12.05
N ASN A 118 -4.32 5.88 -13.02
CA ASN A 118 -3.86 4.49 -12.92
C ASN A 118 -2.86 4.24 -14.08
N PRO A 119 -1.73 3.53 -13.87
CA PRO A 119 -0.82 3.16 -14.95
C PRO A 119 -1.48 2.46 -16.14
N GLU A 120 -2.60 1.75 -15.92
CA GLU A 120 -3.39 1.14 -17.00
C GLU A 120 -3.96 2.19 -17.98
N TYR A 121 -4.24 3.41 -17.54
CA TYR A 121 -4.74 4.49 -18.42
C TYR A 121 -3.67 5.08 -19.34
N VAL A 122 -2.41 4.71 -19.11
CA VAL A 122 -1.24 5.21 -19.83
C VAL A 122 -0.37 4.07 -20.36
N ASP A 123 -0.96 2.88 -20.56
CA ASP A 123 -0.30 1.68 -21.08
C ASP A 123 0.96 1.26 -20.30
N GLY A 124 1.02 1.62 -19.02
CA GLY A 124 2.19 1.39 -18.17
C GLY A 124 3.41 2.27 -18.49
N ASP A 125 3.31 3.27 -19.38
CA ASP A 125 4.40 4.20 -19.69
C ASP A 125 4.66 5.14 -18.49
N PRO A 126 5.82 5.03 -17.82
CA PRO A 126 6.12 5.81 -16.63
C PRO A 126 6.16 7.33 -16.89
N LYS A 127 6.57 7.77 -18.08
CA LYS A 127 6.66 9.20 -18.40
C LYS A 127 5.28 9.80 -18.62
N ARG A 128 4.39 9.06 -19.27
CA ARG A 128 2.98 9.48 -19.43
C ARG A 128 2.24 9.45 -18.10
N PHE A 129 2.53 8.46 -17.25
CA PHE A 129 1.99 8.39 -15.90
C PHE A 129 2.42 9.60 -15.05
N GLU A 130 3.71 9.93 -15.06
CA GLU A 130 4.26 11.11 -14.39
C GLU A 130 3.61 12.40 -14.90
N LEU A 131 3.49 12.56 -16.22
CA LEU A 131 2.85 13.73 -16.83
C LEU A 131 1.39 13.87 -16.41
N ALA A 132 0.63 12.77 -16.37
CA ALA A 132 -0.75 12.74 -15.91
C ALA A 132 -0.88 13.11 -14.43
N ILE A 133 0.00 12.57 -13.56
CA ILE A 133 0.05 12.95 -12.14
C ILE A 133 0.32 14.44 -11.98
N ASN A 134 1.34 14.96 -12.67
CA ASN A 134 1.73 16.37 -12.58
C ASN A 134 0.64 17.31 -13.11
N ALA A 135 -0.08 16.91 -14.17
CA ALA A 135 -1.22 17.65 -14.68
C ALA A 135 -2.35 17.72 -13.65
N LEU A 136 -2.71 16.59 -13.02
CA LEU A 136 -3.74 16.55 -11.98
C LEU A 136 -3.36 17.37 -10.75
N ILE A 137 -2.09 17.32 -10.33
CA ILE A 137 -1.56 18.17 -9.25
C ILE A 137 -1.71 19.64 -9.60
N SER A 138 -1.32 20.02 -10.82
CA SER A 138 -1.38 21.41 -11.27
C SER A 138 -2.83 21.92 -11.32
N MET A 139 -3.77 21.08 -11.77
CA MET A 139 -5.19 21.39 -11.76
C MET A 139 -5.74 21.55 -10.34
N ALA A 140 -5.34 20.66 -9.42
CA ALA A 140 -5.79 20.71 -8.03
C ALA A 140 -5.18 21.86 -7.21
N ALA A 141 -3.96 22.30 -7.56
CA ALA A 141 -3.28 23.43 -6.92
C ALA A 141 -3.62 24.79 -7.55
N GLY A 142 -4.35 24.81 -8.67
CA GLY A 142 -4.75 26.01 -9.41
C GLY A 142 -5.94 26.78 -8.81
N HIS A 143 -6.19 26.65 -7.50
CA HIS A 143 -7.21 27.37 -6.74
C HIS A 143 -6.60 28.00 -5.48
#